data_AF-A0A963WET7-F1
#
_entry.id   AF-A0A963WET7-F1
#
_cell.length_a   1.000
_cell.length_b   1.000
_cell.length_c   1.000
_cell.angle_alpha   90.00
_cell.angle_beta   90.00
_cell.angle_gamma   90.00
#
_symmetry.space_group_name_H-M   'P 1'
#
loop_
_entity.id
_entity.type
_entity.pdbx_description
1 polymer ?
#
loop_
_entity_poly.entity_id
_entity_poly.type
_entity_poly.pdbx_seq_one_letter_code
_entity_poly.pdbx_strand_id
1 'polypeptide(L)'
;MQALLAFSRAVDALNRNVGKLMIWLILASTLISAGNAIVRKVFDTSSNAWLEVQWFLFAWAFLLAAGYTLLNQEHVKIDVIYGRWSKRTRIWIDVFGF
;
A
#
# COMPACT_ATOMS: atom_id res chain seq x y z
N MET A 1 -2.98 27.58 -13.58
CA MET A 1 -2.24 26.95 -12.46
C MET A 1 -3.13 26.51 -11.29
N GLN A 2 -4.07 27.33 -10.80
CA GLN A 2 -4.83 27.01 -9.58
C GLN A 2 -5.69 25.74 -9.68
N ALA A 3 -6.30 25.46 -10.83
CA ALA A 3 -7.08 24.23 -11.05
C ALA A 3 -6.22 22.96 -10.92
N LEU A 4 -5.00 22.96 -11.46
CA LEU A 4 -4.05 21.84 -11.37
C LEU A 4 -3.59 21.62 -9.92
N LEU A 5 -3.37 22.69 -9.16
CA LEU A 5 -3.04 22.61 -7.73
C LEU A 5 -4.22 22.16 -6.87
N ALA A 6 -5.45 22.49 -7.26
CA ALA A 6 -6.65 21.97 -6.60
C ALA A 6 -6.81 20.47 -6.86
N PHE A 7 -6.58 20.03 -8.11
CA PHE A 7 -6.58 18.62 -8.47
C PHE A 7 -5.54 17.81 -7.69
N SER A 8 -4.29 18.27 -7.65
CA SER A 8 -3.22 17.61 -6.88
C SER A 8 -3.61 17.47 -5.40
N ARG A 9 -4.15 18.52 -4.77
CA ARG A 9 -4.61 18.45 -3.37
C ARG A 9 -5.75 17.45 -3.16
N ALA A 10 -6.64 17.29 -4.14
CA ALA A 10 -7.71 16.30 -4.09
C ALA A 10 -7.15 14.87 -4.17
N VAL A 11 -6.19 14.62 -5.06
CA VAL A 11 -5.48 13.32 -5.16
C VAL A 11 -4.75 12.99 -3.86
N ASP A 12 -4.05 13.96 -3.26
CA ASP A 12 -3.36 13.76 -1.99
C ASP A 12 -4.35 13.44 -0.85
N ALA A 13 -5.51 14.10 -0.83
CA ALA A 13 -6.55 13.83 0.17
C ALA A 13 -7.14 12.41 0.00
N LEU A 14 -7.37 11.98 -1.25
CA LEU A 14 -7.79 10.63 -1.56
C LEU A 14 -6.77 9.61 -1.07
N ASN A 15 -5.49 9.77 -1.41
CA ASN A 15 -4.42 8.86 -1.00
C ASN A 15 -4.30 8.78 0.53
N ARG A 16 -4.43 9.90 1.26
CA ARG A 16 -4.45 9.89 2.74
C ARG A 16 -5.61 9.08 3.32
N ASN A 17 -6.80 9.20 2.72
CA ASN A 17 -7.97 8.44 3.18
C ASN A 17 -7.84 6.95 2.86
N VAL A 18 -7.32 6.62 1.67
CA VAL A 18 -7.00 5.24 1.29
C VAL A 18 -5.99 4.64 2.27
N GLY A 19 -4.92 5.36 2.61
CA GLY A 19 -3.93 4.89 3.60
C GLY A 19 -4.56 4.54 4.95
N LYS A 20 -5.50 5.36 5.46
CA LYS A 20 -6.24 5.05 6.69
C LYS A 20 -7.11 3.80 6.57
N LEU A 21 -7.75 3.59 5.40
CA LEU A 21 -8.53 2.39 5.12
C LEU A 21 -7.65 1.14 5.09
N MET A 22 -6.42 1.24 4.58
CA MET A 22 -5.49 0.11 4.49
C MET A 22 -5.14 -0.47 5.85
N ILE A 23 -5.01 0.37 6.89
CA ILE A 23 -4.76 -0.08 8.26
C ILE A 23 -5.85 -1.06 8.72
N TRP A 24 -7.11 -0.76 8.40
CA TRP A 24 -8.24 -1.62 8.74
C TRP A 24 -8.28 -2.90 7.89
N LEU A 25 -7.96 -2.83 6.60
CA LEU A 25 -7.88 -4.02 5.75
C LEU A 25 -6.78 -4.98 6.21
N ILE A 26 -5.61 -4.47 6.60
CA ILE A 26 -4.50 -5.28 7.11
C ILE A 26 -4.90 -5.92 8.45
N LEU A 27 -5.53 -5.17 9.34
CA LEU A 27 -6.03 -5.71 10.60
C LEU A 27 -7.05 -6.82 10.35
N ALA A 28 -8.01 -6.60 9.46
CA ALA A 28 -9.00 -7.61 9.08
C ALA A 28 -8.35 -8.87 8.48
N SER A 29 -7.41 -8.72 7.54
CA SER A 29 -6.66 -9.83 6.95
C SER A 29 -5.88 -10.62 8.00
N THR A 30 -5.28 -9.93 8.97
CA THR A 30 -4.53 -10.55 10.08
C THR A 30 -5.45 -11.35 11.01
N LEU A 31 -6.60 -10.78 11.39
CA LEU A 31 -7.58 -11.47 12.26
C LEU A 31 -8.18 -12.69 11.58
N ILE A 32 -8.51 -12.59 10.29
CA ILE A 32 -9.02 -13.72 9.51
C ILE A 32 -7.93 -14.80 9.37
N SER A 33 -6.67 -14.41 9.16
CA SER A 33 -5.51 -15.31 9.15
C SER A 33 -5.34 -16.07 10.47
N ALA A 34 -5.36 -15.35 11.59
CA ALA A 34 -5.25 -15.95 12.92
C ALA A 34 -6.44 -16.87 13.24
N GLY A 35 -7.66 -16.43 12.94
CA GLY A 35 -8.88 -17.22 13.14
C GLY A 35 -8.85 -18.53 12.35
N ASN A 36 -8.49 -18.46 11.06
CA ASN A 36 -8.37 -19.66 10.22
C ASN A 36 -7.30 -20.61 10.74
N ALA A 37 -6.15 -20.10 11.21
CA ALA A 37 -5.09 -20.92 11.80
C ALA A 37 -5.54 -21.64 13.07
N ILE A 38 -6.29 -20.96 13.95
CA ILE A 38 -6.85 -21.57 15.17
C ILE A 38 -7.87 -22.64 14.81
N VAL A 39 -8.81 -22.34 13.91
CA VAL A 39 -9.85 -23.29 13.51
C VAL A 39 -9.24 -24.55 12.90
N ARG A 40 -8.26 -24.38 12.01
CA ARG A 40 -7.53 -25.50 11.41
C ARG A 40 -6.76 -26.32 12.44
N LYS A 41 -6.23 -25.69 13.51
CA LYS A 41 -5.43 -26.40 14.52
C LYS A 41 -6.28 -27.11 15.57
N VAL A 42 -7.41 -26.53 15.96
CA VAL A 42 -8.28 -27.02 17.04
C VAL A 42 -9.35 -27.97 16.51
N PHE A 43 -9.93 -27.67 15.36
CA PHE A 43 -11.08 -28.40 14.80
C PHE A 43 -10.73 -29.23 13.55
N ASP A 44 -9.46 -29.20 13.11
CA ASP A 44 -8.95 -29.87 11.90
C ASP A 44 -9.80 -29.62 10.63
N THR A 45 -10.52 -28.51 10.63
CA THR A 45 -11.39 -28.08 9.54
C THR A 45 -10.88 -26.77 8.96
N SER A 46 -10.90 -26.65 7.64
CA SER A 46 -10.48 -25.45 6.93
C SER A 46 -11.26 -25.38 5.62
N SER A 47 -11.72 -24.18 5.25
CA SER A 47 -12.34 -23.93 3.95
C SER A 47 -11.43 -23.06 3.10
N ASN A 48 -11.36 -23.36 1.79
CA ASN A 48 -10.53 -22.59 0.86
C ASN A 48 -10.97 -21.12 0.78
N ALA A 49 -12.25 -20.84 1.01
CA ALA A 49 -12.79 -19.48 1.03
C ALA A 49 -12.07 -18.57 2.04
N TRP A 50 -11.67 -19.11 3.21
CA TRP A 50 -10.92 -18.33 4.20
C TRP A 50 -9.52 -17.94 3.71
N LEU A 51 -8.87 -18.83 2.97
CA LEU A 51 -7.55 -18.54 2.36
C LEU A 51 -7.68 -17.52 1.23
N GLU A 52 -8.68 -17.67 0.37
CA GLU A 52 -8.91 -16.74 -0.74
C GLU A 52 -9.20 -15.32 -0.25
N VAL A 53 -10.08 -15.17 0.75
CA VAL A 53 -10.41 -13.85 1.32
C VAL A 53 -9.19 -13.19 1.94
N GLN A 54 -8.34 -13.94 2.66
CA GLN A 54 -7.08 -13.40 3.20
C GLN A 54 -6.18 -12.86 2.10
N TRP A 55 -6.03 -13.63 1.01
CA TRP A 55 -5.17 -13.28 -0.10
C TRP A 55 -5.67 -12.06 -0.87
N PHE A 56 -6.98 -11.96 -1.10
CA PHE A 56 -7.58 -10.77 -1.69
C PHE A 56 -7.42 -9.55 -0.79
N LEU A 57 -7.75 -9.64 0.50
CA LEU A 57 -7.61 -8.50 1.41
C LEU A 57 -6.17 -7.98 1.47
N PHE A 58 -5.19 -8.90 1.49
CA PHE A 58 -3.79 -8.53 1.46
C PHE A 58 -3.37 -7.88 0.13
N ALA A 59 -3.78 -8.45 -1.01
CA ALA A 59 -3.48 -7.89 -2.33
C ALA A 59 -4.07 -6.48 -2.51
N TRP A 60 -5.32 -6.28 -2.09
CA TRP A 60 -5.96 -4.97 -2.09
C TRP A 60 -5.23 -3.99 -1.18
N ALA A 61 -4.84 -4.43 0.03
CA ALA A 61 -4.07 -3.60 0.95
C ALA A 61 -2.75 -3.12 0.33
N PHE A 62 -2.02 -4.03 -0.33
CA PHE A 62 -0.72 -3.73 -0.94
C PHE A 62 -0.85 -2.81 -2.16
N LEU A 63 -1.75 -3.11 -3.09
CA LEU A 63 -1.92 -2.35 -4.33
C LEU A 63 -2.40 -0.92 -4.06
N LEU A 64 -3.35 -0.76 -3.14
CA LEU A 64 -3.89 0.56 -2.80
C LEU A 64 -2.95 1.36 -1.89
N ALA A 65 -2.09 0.70 -1.10
CA ALA A 65 -1.09 1.38 -0.31
C ALA A 65 -0.01 2.05 -1.17
N ALA A 66 0.28 1.57 -2.39
CA ALA A 66 1.32 2.14 -3.26
C ALA A 66 1.20 3.66 -3.46
N GLY A 67 -0.03 4.16 -3.72
CA GLY A 67 -0.28 5.59 -3.87
C GLY A 67 -0.06 6.40 -2.57
N TYR A 68 -0.37 5.79 -1.42
CA TYR A 68 -0.09 6.39 -0.11
C TYR A 68 1.40 6.43 0.22
N THR A 69 2.13 5.35 -0.07
CA THR A 69 3.59 5.29 0.09
C THR A 69 4.29 6.30 -0.82
N LEU A 70 3.70 6.62 -1.97
CA LEU A 70 4.24 7.58 -2.94
C LEU A 70 4.04 9.00 -2.42
N LEU A 71 2.87 9.28 -1.87
CA LEU A 71 2.59 10.55 -1.20
C LEU A 71 3.57 10.84 -0.06
N ASN A 72 3.99 9.82 0.70
CA ASN A 72 4.95 9.96 1.80
C ASN A 72 6.43 9.88 1.35
N GLN A 73 6.71 9.63 0.07
CA GLN A 73 8.05 9.39 -0.47
C GLN A 73 8.82 8.23 0.21
N GLU A 74 8.11 7.27 0.79
CA GLU A 74 8.67 6.15 1.56
C GLU A 74 9.00 4.92 0.71
N HIS A 75 9.06 5.04 -0.62
CA HIS A 75 9.50 3.89 -1.42
C HIS A 75 10.98 3.64 -1.22
N VAL A 76 11.36 2.38 -1.37
CA VAL A 76 12.75 1.93 -1.29
C VAL A 76 13.55 2.56 -2.43
N LYS A 77 14.28 3.64 -2.14
CA LYS A 77 15.24 4.26 -3.06
C LYS A 77 16.64 3.74 -2.73
N ILE A 78 17.46 3.54 -3.76
CA ILE A 78 18.90 3.30 -3.56
C ILE A 78 19.55 4.65 -3.29
N ASP A 79 19.47 5.10 -2.04
CA ASP A 79 19.91 6.45 -1.61
C ASP A 79 21.37 6.75 -1.97
N VAL A 80 22.23 5.73 -2.00
CA VAL A 80 23.66 5.85 -2.36
C VAL A 80 23.87 6.30 -3.81
N ILE A 81 23.04 5.82 -4.74
CA ILE A 81 23.13 6.19 -6.17
C ILE A 81 22.38 7.51 -6.39
N TYR A 82 21.23 7.65 -5.74
CA TYR A 82 20.34 8.80 -5.85
C TYR A 82 20.97 10.10 -5.32
N GLY A 83 21.83 10.01 -4.30
CA GLY A 83 22.65 11.11 -3.76
C GLY A 83 23.67 11.70 -4.73
N ARG A 84 24.16 10.90 -5.69
CA ARG A 84 25.26 11.29 -6.60
C ARG A 84 24.80 11.99 -7.88
N TRP A 85 23.50 12.00 -8.16
CA TRP A 85 22.95 12.50 -9.42
C TRP A 85 22.46 13.95 -9.32
N SER A 86 22.45 14.66 -10.46
CA SER A 86 21.99 16.05 -10.53
C SER A 86 20.51 16.18 -10.19
N LYS A 87 20.08 17.36 -9.71
CA LYS A 87 18.66 17.65 -9.39
C LYS A 87 17.70 17.33 -10.54
N ARG A 88 18.11 17.53 -11.80
CA ARG A 88 17.26 17.23 -12.96
C ARG A 88 17.08 15.74 -13.16
N THR A 89 18.15 14.96 -13.07
CA THR A 89 18.08 13.50 -13.20
C THR A 89 17.27 12.90 -12.06
N ARG A 90 17.37 13.48 -10.86
CA ARG A 90 16.59 13.10 -9.69
C ARG A 90 15.07 13.21 -9.91
N ILE A 91 14.63 14.33 -10.47
CA ILE A 91 13.21 14.57 -10.80
C ILE A 91 12.73 13.57 -11.86
N TRP A 92 13.54 13.29 -12.89
CA TRP A 92 13.18 12.30 -13.90
C TRP A 92 13.08 10.88 -13.34
N ILE A 93 13.97 10.50 -12.41
CA ILE A 93 13.83 9.23 -11.69
C ILE A 93 12.57 9.21 -10.83
N ASP A 94 12.23 10.30 -10.13
CA ASP A 94 10.99 10.34 -9.34
C ASP A 94 9.72 10.28 -10.19
N VAL A 95 9.80 10.65 -11.47
CA VAL A 95 8.67 10.60 -12.40
C VAL A 95 8.51 9.23 -13.08
N PHE A 96 9.60 8.46 -13.26
CA PHE A 96 9.59 7.18 -13.99
C PHE A 96 9.93 5.95 -13.14
N GLY A 97 10.69 6.14 -12.07
CA GLY A 97 11.08 5.10 -11.10
C GLY A 97 10.08 4.96 -9.95
N PHE A 98 8.99 5.72 -10.03
CA PHE A 98 7.75 5.58 -9.28
C PHE A 98 6.59 5.50 -10.26
#